data_AF-D2VQP2-F1
#
_entry.id   AF-D2VQP2-F1
#
_cell.length_a   1.000
_cell.length_b   1.000
_cell.length_c   1.000
_cell.angle_alpha   90.00
_cell.angle_beta   90.00
_cell.angle_gamma   90.00
#
_symmetry.space_group_name_H-M   'P 1'
#
loop_
_entity.id
_entity.type
_entity.pdbx_description
1 polymer ?
#
loop_
_entity_poly.entity_id
_entity_poly.type
_entity_poly.pdbx_seq_one_letter_code
_entity_poly.pdbx_strand_id
1 'polypeptide(L)'
;MPSTSIDIVAFSILINPTLTNTTADSISNSSSRLSLRFSSSGSSSSGSNPNLRASTSQGSLMELSISKKPIESQLEWIGWLKKAFLGFVEKKVHKSMEMELKILFLEHFLNPLTEKVAWKTRSEVLSMLNLFCELVLEWMVPFEWIEIEKTKDVKNLNYYTQQLALILEKANLFEHEYLKDFIHNQAKLTSSSSMQEEIEESETIDEVKLICSMFFLELSDWFNEFEFTNRKKINKWFAKGLQSDIIPKYVIKIYKTKRDKLSKANEEFIFKEDDLNQKHVIASDWNYTNFIGKEHSTEWTLTYSRCPETSMWISSVDRSSDKLGLKTLKSVGYLDTSVAKITKATCSDAHFHQFFKEARFHDYSSIDKSHSQKKYPLVFMSNIFKFGPMFSTRELHLVYSTLAKFQSDKMVESCILFKSRDYVYVSKDVLKANTNVIGFE
;
A
#
# COMPACT_ATOMS: atom_id res chain seq x y z
N MET A 1 -28.34 -7.83 8.44
CA MET A 1 -27.18 -8.71 8.20
C MET A 1 -25.93 -7.88 8.47
N PRO A 2 -24.93 -8.35 9.22
CA PRO A 2 -23.76 -7.52 9.52
C PRO A 2 -22.87 -7.45 8.27
N SER A 3 -22.53 -6.24 7.84
CA SER A 3 -21.73 -5.87 6.67
C SER A 3 -20.26 -6.29 6.77
N THR A 4 -19.62 -6.45 5.61
CA THR A 4 -18.30 -7.03 5.38
C THR A 4 -17.54 -6.22 4.32
N SER A 5 -16.53 -5.44 4.76
CA SER A 5 -15.55 -4.81 3.87
C SER A 5 -14.38 -5.74 3.58
N ILE A 6 -13.78 -5.61 2.40
CA ILE A 6 -12.51 -6.27 2.03
C ILE A 6 -11.37 -5.49 2.69
N ASP A 7 -10.61 -6.17 3.55
CA ASP A 7 -9.49 -5.55 4.27
C ASP A 7 -8.17 -6.24 3.95
N ILE A 8 -7.11 -5.42 3.87
CA ILE A 8 -5.75 -5.82 3.54
C ILE A 8 -5.03 -6.13 4.85
N VAL A 9 -4.48 -7.34 4.98
CA VAL A 9 -3.55 -7.69 6.06
C VAL A 9 -2.16 -7.73 5.47
N ALA A 10 -1.31 -6.79 5.86
CA ALA A 10 0.11 -6.78 5.52
C ALA A 10 0.93 -7.27 6.73
N PHE A 11 1.79 -8.24 6.47
CA PHE A 11 2.62 -8.91 7.47
C PHE A 11 4.07 -8.71 7.09
N SER A 12 4.87 -8.09 7.93
CA SER A 12 6.30 -7.95 7.69
C SER A 12 7.09 -8.61 8.81
N ILE A 13 7.85 -9.67 8.49
CA ILE A 13 8.85 -10.25 9.40
C ILE A 13 10.24 -9.97 8.86
N LEU A 14 11.12 -9.45 9.70
CA LEU A 14 12.56 -9.49 9.42
C LEU A 14 13.14 -10.80 9.99
N ILE A 15 13.50 -11.75 9.12
CA ILE A 15 14.06 -13.05 9.54
C ILE A 15 15.57 -13.01 9.35
N ASN A 16 16.31 -13.36 10.40
CA ASN A 16 17.76 -13.55 10.37
C ASN A 16 18.12 -15.04 10.19
N PRO A 17 18.65 -15.47 9.03
CA PRO A 17 19.21 -16.81 8.90
C PRO A 17 20.74 -16.75 9.07
N THR A 18 21.24 -16.63 10.29
CA THR A 18 22.66 -16.95 10.56
C THR A 18 22.82 -17.87 11.77
N LEU A 19 23.32 -19.06 11.47
CA LEU A 19 24.03 -19.97 12.38
C LEU A 19 25.42 -19.38 12.62
N THR A 20 25.73 -19.01 13.85
CA THR A 20 27.11 -18.77 14.28
C THR A 20 27.72 -20.11 14.68
N ASN A 21 28.53 -20.69 13.81
CA ASN A 21 29.54 -21.67 14.22
C ASN A 21 30.93 -21.02 14.10
N THR A 22 31.50 -20.70 15.24
CA THR A 22 32.94 -20.56 15.45
C THR A 22 33.61 -21.90 15.24
N THR A 23 34.44 -22.03 14.20
CA THR A 23 35.83 -22.53 14.24
C THR A 23 36.40 -22.50 12.81
N ALA A 24 37.64 -22.01 12.71
CA ALA A 24 38.47 -22.06 11.52
C ALA A 24 38.74 -23.51 11.09
N ASP A 25 38.68 -23.80 9.80
CA ASP A 25 39.86 -24.24 9.04
C ASP A 25 39.58 -24.29 7.53
N SER A 26 40.66 -24.14 6.79
CA SER A 26 40.85 -23.86 5.37
C SER A 26 40.36 -24.94 4.37
N ILE A 27 40.02 -24.51 3.14
CA ILE A 27 40.55 -24.97 1.82
C ILE A 27 39.51 -24.89 0.66
N SER A 28 39.86 -24.01 -0.29
CA SER A 28 39.70 -24.02 -1.77
C SER A 28 38.35 -24.12 -2.52
N ASN A 29 38.20 -23.17 -3.46
CA ASN A 29 37.73 -23.28 -4.86
C ASN A 29 36.31 -23.83 -5.14
N SER A 30 35.42 -23.18 -5.89
CA SER A 30 35.60 -22.32 -7.06
C SER A 30 34.32 -21.49 -7.30
N SER A 31 34.47 -20.22 -7.67
CA SER A 31 33.39 -19.30 -8.02
C SER A 31 33.40 -19.00 -9.51
N SER A 32 32.30 -19.28 -10.21
CA SER A 32 31.99 -18.73 -11.53
C SER A 32 31.02 -17.56 -11.37
N ARG A 33 31.57 -16.35 -11.23
CA ARG A 33 30.82 -15.08 -11.28
C ARG A 33 31.04 -14.39 -12.62
N LEU A 34 29.97 -14.33 -13.41
CA LEU A 34 29.85 -13.47 -14.59
C LEU A 34 29.68 -12.02 -14.14
N SER A 35 30.73 -11.22 -14.31
CA SER A 35 30.70 -9.76 -14.13
C SER A 35 30.41 -9.08 -15.47
N LEU A 36 29.27 -8.39 -15.58
CA LEU A 36 29.01 -7.45 -16.68
C LEU A 36 29.50 -6.06 -16.27
N ARG A 37 30.61 -5.63 -16.87
CA ARG A 37 31.15 -4.27 -16.83
C ARG A 37 30.32 -3.37 -17.75
N PHE A 38 29.89 -2.21 -17.28
CA PHE A 38 29.51 -1.10 -18.15
C PHE A 38 30.64 -0.07 -18.15
N SER A 39 31.17 0.15 -19.34
CA SER A 39 32.27 1.06 -19.66
C SER A 39 31.80 2.51 -19.62
N SER A 40 32.53 3.34 -18.88
CA SER A 40 32.49 4.80 -18.97
C SER A 40 33.32 5.27 -20.16
N SER A 41 32.73 6.06 -21.05
CA SER A 41 33.45 6.90 -22.00
C SER A 41 33.19 8.35 -21.65
N GLY A 42 34.22 9.03 -21.15
CA GLY A 42 34.25 10.48 -21.07
C GLY A 42 34.67 11.09 -22.41
N SER A 43 34.17 12.29 -22.66
CA SER A 43 34.84 13.26 -23.52
C SER A 43 34.61 14.65 -22.94
N SER A 44 35.72 15.27 -22.58
CA SER A 44 35.88 16.64 -22.13
C SER A 44 35.93 17.59 -23.34
N SER A 45 35.28 18.75 -23.24
CA SER A 45 35.84 19.97 -23.81
C SER A 45 35.44 21.19 -22.96
N SER A 46 36.45 22.00 -22.73
CA SER A 46 36.57 23.18 -21.88
C SER A 46 36.02 24.44 -22.55
N GLY A 47 35.57 25.43 -21.76
CA GLY A 47 35.51 26.81 -22.22
C GLY A 47 34.71 27.78 -21.35
N SER A 48 35.39 28.41 -20.37
CA SER A 48 35.29 29.83 -19.94
C SER A 48 33.95 30.47 -19.50
N ASN A 49 33.93 30.87 -18.22
CA ASN A 49 33.16 31.92 -17.50
C ASN A 49 33.02 33.29 -18.23
N PRO A 50 32.29 34.35 -17.72
CA PRO A 50 31.49 34.51 -16.47
C PRO A 50 30.13 35.28 -16.61
N ASN A 51 29.39 35.38 -15.50
CA ASN A 51 28.44 36.44 -15.08
C ASN A 51 27.27 36.86 -16.00
N LEU A 52 26.02 36.66 -15.53
CA LEU A 52 24.94 37.66 -15.68
C LEU A 52 23.71 37.39 -14.77
N ARG A 53 23.50 38.35 -13.86
CA ARG A 53 22.27 38.93 -13.31
C ARG A 53 21.01 38.08 -13.11
N ALA A 54 20.50 38.20 -11.89
CA ALA A 54 19.09 38.11 -11.56
C ALA A 54 18.24 39.07 -12.42
N SER A 55 17.18 38.54 -13.02
CA SER A 55 16.05 39.32 -13.51
C SER A 55 14.77 38.51 -13.39
N THR A 56 13.91 39.00 -12.51
CA THR A 56 12.48 38.73 -12.42
C THR A 56 11.82 39.02 -13.77
N SER A 57 11.06 38.08 -14.33
CA SER A 57 10.05 38.40 -15.34
C SER A 57 8.86 37.45 -15.26
N GLN A 58 7.70 38.11 -15.18
CA GLN A 58 6.36 37.56 -15.32
C GLN A 58 6.16 37.02 -16.75
N GLY A 59 5.25 36.05 -16.85
CA GLY A 59 4.29 35.96 -17.96
C GLY A 59 4.85 35.60 -19.34
N SER A 60 4.82 34.31 -19.68
CA SER A 60 4.52 33.88 -21.05
C SER A 60 3.88 32.50 -21.00
N LEU A 61 2.55 32.50 -21.17
CA LEU A 61 1.73 31.33 -21.37
C LEU A 61 2.02 30.87 -22.80
N MET A 62 3.05 30.03 -22.93
CA MET A 62 3.48 29.48 -24.20
C MET A 62 2.38 28.51 -24.66
N GLU A 63 1.56 28.94 -25.62
CA GLU A 63 0.66 28.09 -26.39
C GLU A 63 1.47 27.00 -27.07
N LEU A 64 1.54 25.84 -26.41
CA LEU A 64 1.97 24.59 -27.01
C LEU A 64 0.87 24.15 -27.96
N SER A 65 1.08 24.40 -29.24
CA SER A 65 0.40 23.72 -30.34
C SER A 65 0.78 22.24 -30.31
N ILE A 66 0.13 21.50 -29.40
CA ILE A 66 0.19 20.04 -29.32
C ILE A 66 -0.50 19.52 -30.58
N SER A 67 0.28 19.08 -31.55
CA SER A 67 -0.12 18.08 -32.56
C SER A 67 -1.06 17.09 -31.89
N LYS A 68 -2.22 16.74 -32.45
CA LYS A 68 -3.20 15.84 -31.80
C LYS A 68 -2.76 14.36 -31.76
N LYS A 69 -1.76 13.97 -32.57
CA LYS A 69 -1.22 12.59 -32.67
C LYS A 69 -0.58 11.98 -31.39
N PRO A 70 0.04 12.75 -30.46
CA PRO A 70 0.59 12.22 -29.22
C PRO A 70 -0.49 11.73 -28.25
N ILE A 71 -1.69 12.32 -28.24
CA ILE A 71 -2.72 11.99 -27.24
C ILE A 71 -3.36 10.65 -27.53
N GLU A 72 -3.78 10.40 -28.77
CA GLU A 72 -4.34 9.10 -29.17
C GLU A 72 -3.33 7.97 -28.95
N SER A 73 -2.07 8.18 -29.34
CA SER A 73 -0.99 7.21 -29.13
C SER A 73 -0.70 6.96 -27.64
N GLN A 74 -0.81 7.99 -26.79
CA GLN A 74 -0.70 7.87 -25.34
C GLN A 74 -1.87 7.05 -24.76
N LEU A 75 -3.09 7.28 -25.23
CA LEU A 75 -4.27 6.55 -24.80
C LEU A 75 -4.21 5.08 -25.22
N GLU A 76 -3.78 4.79 -26.44
CA GLU A 76 -3.55 3.40 -26.90
C GLU A 76 -2.46 2.70 -26.07
N TRP A 77 -1.39 3.43 -25.72
CA TRP A 77 -0.33 2.92 -24.87
C TRP A 77 -0.92 2.52 -23.50
N ILE A 78 -1.61 3.43 -22.81
CA ILE A 78 -2.27 3.16 -21.52
C ILE A 78 -3.29 2.03 -21.64
N GLY A 79 -4.13 2.05 -22.67
CA GLY A 79 -5.18 1.07 -22.91
C GLY A 79 -4.65 -0.34 -23.06
N TRP A 80 -3.49 -0.51 -23.72
CA TRP A 80 -2.83 -1.81 -23.80
C TRP A 80 -2.44 -2.33 -22.41
N LEU A 81 -1.87 -1.47 -21.55
CA LEU A 81 -1.45 -1.88 -20.20
C LEU A 81 -2.67 -2.24 -19.34
N LYS A 82 -3.73 -1.43 -19.37
CA LYS A 82 -5.00 -1.71 -18.68
C LYS A 82 -5.55 -3.06 -19.13
N LYS A 83 -5.65 -3.31 -20.44
CA LYS A 83 -6.14 -4.59 -20.98
C LYS A 83 -5.25 -5.78 -20.60
N ALA A 84 -3.93 -5.61 -20.62
CA ALA A 84 -2.99 -6.67 -20.24
C ALA A 84 -3.09 -7.01 -18.74
N PHE A 85 -3.25 -5.99 -17.90
CA PHE A 85 -3.47 -6.15 -16.46
C PHE A 85 -4.81 -6.85 -16.16
N LEU A 86 -5.91 -6.36 -16.72
CA LEU A 86 -7.24 -6.97 -16.54
C LEU A 86 -7.27 -8.42 -17.05
N GLY A 87 -6.63 -8.70 -18.18
CA GLY A 87 -6.49 -10.06 -18.69
C GLY A 87 -5.59 -10.98 -17.84
N PHE A 88 -4.70 -10.41 -17.02
CA PHE A 88 -3.95 -11.16 -16.01
C PHE A 88 -4.83 -11.50 -14.79
N VAL A 89 -5.58 -10.52 -14.28
CA VAL A 89 -6.53 -10.73 -13.17
C VAL A 89 -7.58 -11.76 -13.56
N GLU A 90 -8.15 -11.66 -14.76
CA GLU A 90 -9.19 -12.56 -15.24
C GLU A 90 -8.73 -14.02 -15.24
N LYS A 91 -7.50 -14.28 -15.70
CA LYS A 91 -6.92 -15.63 -15.73
C LYS A 91 -6.64 -16.22 -14.35
N LYS A 92 -6.44 -15.36 -13.34
CA LYS A 92 -6.10 -15.82 -11.99
C LYS A 92 -7.33 -16.04 -11.13
N VAL A 93 -8.28 -15.12 -11.16
CA VAL A 93 -9.37 -15.06 -10.18
C VAL A 93 -10.74 -14.71 -10.77
N HIS A 94 -10.87 -14.50 -12.07
CA HIS A 94 -12.13 -14.11 -12.72
C HIS A 94 -12.78 -12.84 -12.14
N LYS A 95 -11.94 -11.88 -11.70
CA LYS A 95 -12.38 -10.60 -11.10
C LYS A 95 -11.96 -9.39 -11.94
N SER A 96 -11.78 -9.52 -13.26
CA SER A 96 -11.35 -8.36 -14.05
C SER A 96 -12.36 -7.22 -14.05
N MET A 97 -13.66 -7.55 -14.04
CA MET A 97 -14.74 -6.56 -13.98
C MET A 97 -14.68 -5.75 -12.67
N GLU A 98 -14.47 -6.42 -11.54
CA GLU A 98 -14.28 -5.77 -10.24
C GLU A 98 -13.07 -4.82 -10.25
N MET A 99 -11.94 -5.25 -10.81
CA MET A 99 -10.75 -4.39 -10.91
C MET A 99 -10.93 -3.21 -11.86
N GLU A 100 -11.69 -3.40 -12.94
CA GLU A 100 -12.00 -2.33 -13.89
C GLU A 100 -12.92 -1.27 -13.26
N LEU A 101 -13.91 -1.68 -12.46
CA LEU A 101 -14.73 -0.78 -11.66
C LEU A 101 -13.89 0.05 -10.70
N LYS A 102 -12.94 -0.58 -9.99
CA LYS A 102 -12.02 0.10 -9.06
C LYS A 102 -11.13 1.11 -9.78
N ILE A 103 -10.60 0.75 -10.95
CA ILE A 103 -9.82 1.66 -11.79
C ILE A 103 -10.69 2.86 -12.21
N LEU A 104 -11.92 2.61 -12.68
CA LEU A 104 -12.84 3.67 -13.09
C LEU A 104 -13.15 4.63 -11.92
N PHE A 105 -13.36 4.09 -10.72
CA PHE A 105 -13.58 4.91 -9.53
C PHE A 105 -12.35 5.79 -9.23
N LEU A 106 -11.13 5.23 -9.26
CA LEU A 106 -9.91 6.01 -9.04
C LEU A 106 -9.66 7.07 -10.13
N GLU A 107 -10.01 6.80 -11.39
CA GLU A 107 -9.92 7.77 -12.48
C GLU A 107 -10.78 9.01 -12.22
N HIS A 108 -11.94 8.83 -11.58
CA HIS A 108 -12.82 9.93 -11.17
C HIS A 108 -12.37 10.57 -9.87
N PHE A 109 -11.90 9.76 -8.91
CA PHE A 109 -11.76 10.16 -7.50
C PHE A 109 -10.32 10.29 -6.97
N LEU A 110 -9.29 10.08 -7.78
CA LEU A 110 -7.90 10.21 -7.32
C LEU A 110 -7.07 11.08 -8.27
N ASN A 111 -6.38 12.08 -7.72
CA ASN A 111 -5.36 12.78 -8.49
C ASN A 111 -4.07 11.92 -8.54
N PRO A 112 -3.63 11.47 -9.73
CA PRO A 112 -2.51 10.55 -9.84
C PRO A 112 -1.15 11.16 -9.45
N LEU A 113 -1.02 12.49 -9.43
CA LEU A 113 0.23 13.17 -9.05
C LEU A 113 0.38 13.34 -7.54
N THR A 114 -0.72 13.57 -6.85
CA THR A 114 -0.73 13.81 -5.39
C THR A 114 -1.13 12.58 -4.60
N GLU A 115 -1.72 11.57 -5.25
CA GLU A 115 -2.33 10.39 -4.62
C GLU A 115 -3.39 10.82 -3.57
N LYS A 116 -4.10 11.94 -3.85
CA LYS A 116 -5.12 12.51 -2.98
C LYS A 116 -6.40 12.78 -3.76
N VAL A 117 -7.52 12.67 -3.05
CA VAL A 117 -8.84 13.17 -3.45
C VAL A 117 -8.73 14.67 -3.73
N ALA A 118 -9.20 15.11 -4.91
CA ALA A 118 -8.96 16.47 -5.42
C ALA A 118 -10.04 17.48 -5.01
N TRP A 119 -11.23 17.02 -4.59
CA TRP A 119 -12.39 17.87 -4.32
C TRP A 119 -12.33 18.54 -2.97
N LYS A 120 -13.00 19.70 -2.92
CA LYS A 120 -13.09 20.51 -1.70
C LYS A 120 -14.50 20.58 -1.14
N THR A 121 -15.52 20.23 -1.94
CA THR A 121 -16.93 20.37 -1.57
C THR A 121 -17.73 19.09 -1.82
N ARG A 122 -18.78 18.88 -1.03
CA ARG A 122 -19.73 17.76 -1.19
C ARG A 122 -20.38 17.77 -2.57
N SER A 123 -20.78 18.94 -3.06
CA SER A 123 -21.46 19.06 -4.36
C SER A 123 -20.59 18.57 -5.52
N GLU A 124 -19.29 18.85 -5.51
CA GLU A 124 -18.36 18.34 -6.52
C GLU A 124 -18.26 16.81 -6.45
N VAL A 125 -18.16 16.26 -5.23
CA VAL A 125 -18.09 14.81 -5.00
C VAL A 125 -19.35 14.11 -5.49
N LEU A 126 -20.54 14.65 -5.19
CA LEU A 126 -21.81 14.10 -5.64
C LEU A 126 -21.96 14.16 -7.17
N SER A 127 -21.56 15.26 -7.79
CA SER A 127 -21.56 15.37 -9.26
C SER A 127 -20.65 14.32 -9.91
N MET A 128 -19.46 14.10 -9.35
CA MET A 128 -18.53 13.07 -9.82
C MET A 128 -19.04 11.66 -9.55
N LEU A 129 -19.71 11.44 -8.40
CA LEU A 129 -20.33 10.17 -8.07
C LEU A 129 -21.45 9.84 -9.04
N ASN A 130 -22.27 10.83 -9.39
CA ASN A 130 -23.34 10.66 -10.37
C ASN A 130 -22.78 10.30 -11.75
N LEU A 131 -21.71 10.96 -12.20
CA LEU A 131 -21.01 10.61 -13.46
C LEU A 131 -20.39 9.20 -13.41
N PHE A 132 -19.75 8.83 -12.30
CA PHE A 132 -19.25 7.48 -12.11
C PHE A 132 -20.40 6.45 -12.22
N CYS A 133 -21.53 6.70 -11.55
CA CYS A 133 -22.70 5.82 -11.59
C CYS A 133 -23.29 5.73 -13.01
N GLU A 134 -23.31 6.84 -13.76
CA GLU A 134 -23.73 6.89 -15.16
C GLU A 134 -22.92 5.90 -16.02
N LEU A 135 -21.60 5.98 -15.93
CA LEU A 135 -20.68 5.11 -16.69
C LEU A 135 -20.81 3.64 -16.26
N VAL A 136 -21.01 3.38 -14.96
CA VAL A 136 -21.24 2.03 -14.45
C VAL A 136 -22.54 1.46 -15.00
N LEU A 137 -23.61 2.24 -15.06
CA LEU A 137 -24.89 1.81 -15.61
C LEU A 137 -24.78 1.51 -17.10
N GLU A 138 -24.20 2.42 -17.88
CA GLU A 138 -23.97 2.24 -19.31
C GLU A 138 -23.16 0.97 -19.60
N TRP A 139 -22.14 0.70 -18.78
CA TRP A 139 -21.24 -0.43 -18.95
C TRP A 139 -21.84 -1.77 -18.50
N MET A 140 -22.43 -1.83 -17.30
CA MET A 140 -22.79 -3.10 -16.64
C MET A 140 -24.24 -3.51 -16.89
N VAL A 141 -25.13 -2.58 -17.23
CA VAL A 141 -26.56 -2.84 -17.46
C VAL A 141 -27.06 -2.17 -18.75
N PRO A 142 -26.47 -2.54 -19.92
CA PRO A 142 -26.72 -1.84 -21.18
C PRO A 142 -28.18 -1.94 -21.69
N PHE A 143 -28.94 -2.94 -21.23
CA PHE A 143 -30.35 -3.08 -21.61
C PHE A 143 -31.24 -2.11 -20.83
N GLU A 144 -31.07 -2.07 -19.50
CA GLU A 144 -31.76 -1.17 -18.59
C GLU A 144 -31.36 0.29 -18.82
N TRP A 145 -30.11 0.55 -19.23
CA TRP A 145 -29.59 1.88 -19.55
C TRP A 145 -30.50 2.69 -20.48
N ILE A 146 -31.06 2.04 -21.51
CA ILE A 146 -31.96 2.69 -22.47
C ILE A 146 -33.25 3.19 -21.80
N GLU A 147 -33.77 2.45 -20.81
CA GLU A 147 -34.96 2.83 -20.06
C GLU A 147 -34.67 3.91 -19.01
N ILE A 148 -33.49 3.81 -18.37
CA ILE A 148 -32.99 4.80 -17.43
C ILE A 148 -32.82 6.16 -18.11
N GLU A 149 -32.25 6.20 -19.31
CA GLU A 149 -32.10 7.45 -20.07
C GLU A 149 -33.43 8.09 -20.45
N LYS A 150 -34.45 7.29 -20.79
CA LYS A 150 -35.80 7.80 -21.12
C LYS A 150 -36.48 8.48 -19.93
N THR A 151 -36.13 8.10 -18.72
CA THR A 151 -36.73 8.58 -17.46
C THR A 151 -35.88 9.62 -16.75
N LYS A 152 -34.77 10.04 -17.38
CA LYS A 152 -33.82 11.03 -16.83
C LYS A 152 -34.49 12.35 -16.49
N ASP A 153 -34.42 12.73 -15.22
CA ASP A 153 -34.78 14.07 -14.76
C ASP A 153 -33.53 14.96 -14.72
N VAL A 154 -33.46 15.93 -15.64
CA VAL A 154 -32.33 16.87 -15.76
C VAL A 154 -32.13 17.71 -14.49
N LYS A 155 -33.15 17.84 -13.63
CA LYS A 155 -33.05 18.61 -12.38
C LYS A 155 -32.45 17.81 -11.23
N ASN A 156 -32.39 16.49 -11.33
CA ASN A 156 -31.90 15.62 -10.26
C ASN A 156 -30.40 15.34 -10.45
N LEU A 157 -29.57 16.06 -9.70
CA LEU A 157 -28.10 15.96 -9.77
C LEU A 157 -27.54 14.58 -9.38
N ASN A 158 -28.32 13.73 -8.68
CA ASN A 158 -27.91 12.40 -8.25
C ASN A 158 -28.79 11.29 -8.87
N TYR A 159 -29.40 11.57 -10.02
CA TYR A 159 -30.29 10.64 -10.71
C TYR A 159 -29.66 9.25 -10.91
N TYR A 160 -28.45 9.17 -11.47
CA TYR A 160 -27.80 7.88 -11.75
C TYR A 160 -27.35 7.18 -10.47
N THR A 161 -26.96 7.93 -9.44
CA THR A 161 -26.68 7.33 -8.12
C THR A 161 -27.92 6.64 -7.55
N GLN A 162 -29.10 7.24 -7.68
CA GLN A 162 -30.36 6.62 -7.27
C GLN A 162 -30.70 5.38 -8.11
N GLN A 163 -30.53 5.46 -9.44
CA GLN A 163 -30.79 4.32 -10.33
C GLN A 163 -29.86 3.15 -10.05
N LEU A 164 -28.56 3.41 -9.91
CA LEU A 164 -27.58 2.38 -9.57
C LEU A 164 -27.89 1.75 -8.20
N ALA A 165 -28.24 2.55 -7.20
CA ALA A 165 -28.68 2.04 -5.91
C ALA A 165 -29.87 1.08 -6.05
N LEU A 166 -30.92 1.44 -6.79
CA LEU A 166 -32.09 0.58 -7.01
C LEU A 166 -31.75 -0.74 -7.70
N ILE A 167 -30.80 -0.73 -8.64
CA ILE A 167 -30.34 -1.96 -9.30
C ILE A 167 -29.53 -2.82 -8.34
N LEU A 168 -28.67 -2.22 -7.52
CA LEU A 168 -27.86 -2.93 -6.51
C LEU A 168 -28.70 -3.61 -5.42
N GLU A 169 -29.96 -3.19 -5.20
CA GLU A 169 -30.91 -3.91 -4.34
C GLU A 169 -31.39 -5.23 -4.97
N LYS A 170 -31.45 -5.30 -6.29
CA LYS A 170 -32.02 -6.43 -7.04
C LYS A 170 -30.95 -7.37 -7.61
N ALA A 171 -29.79 -6.82 -7.94
CA ALA A 171 -28.71 -7.52 -8.61
C ALA A 171 -27.37 -7.22 -7.94
N ASN A 172 -26.51 -8.23 -7.85
CA ASN A 172 -25.14 -8.05 -7.39
C ASN A 172 -24.23 -7.73 -8.59
N LEU A 173 -24.09 -6.45 -8.92
CA LEU A 173 -23.26 -6.02 -10.06
C LEU A 173 -21.77 -6.18 -9.76
N PHE A 174 -21.36 -5.92 -8.52
CA PHE A 174 -19.97 -5.98 -8.06
C PHE A 174 -19.92 -6.41 -6.59
N GLU A 175 -18.78 -6.93 -6.15
CA GLU A 175 -18.64 -7.57 -4.83
C GLU A 175 -18.31 -6.57 -3.71
N HIS A 176 -17.79 -5.38 -4.03
CA HIS A 176 -17.31 -4.44 -3.02
C HIS A 176 -18.43 -3.80 -2.18
N GLU A 177 -18.72 -4.41 -1.02
CA GLU A 177 -19.83 -3.99 -0.15
C GLU A 177 -19.73 -2.55 0.32
N TYR A 178 -18.54 -2.05 0.70
CA TYR A 178 -18.41 -0.68 1.22
C TYR A 178 -18.79 0.37 0.16
N LEU A 179 -18.49 0.10 -1.12
CA LEU A 179 -18.88 0.98 -2.22
C LEU A 179 -20.39 0.91 -2.45
N LYS A 180 -20.97 -0.29 -2.36
CA LYS A 180 -22.42 -0.50 -2.46
C LYS A 180 -23.17 0.24 -1.35
N ASP A 181 -22.76 0.07 -0.09
CA ASP A 181 -23.33 0.75 1.07
C ASP A 181 -23.20 2.27 0.94
N PHE A 182 -22.04 2.75 0.50
CA PHE A 182 -21.83 4.17 0.20
C PHE A 182 -22.83 4.69 -0.82
N ILE A 183 -22.99 4.01 -1.97
CA ILE A 183 -23.93 4.41 -3.03
C ILE A 183 -25.38 4.42 -2.50
N HIS A 184 -25.80 3.40 -1.74
CA HIS A 184 -27.14 3.36 -1.14
C HIS A 184 -27.36 4.52 -0.16
N ASN A 185 -26.37 4.83 0.68
CA ASN A 185 -26.47 5.90 1.66
C ASN A 185 -26.58 7.26 0.97
N GLN A 186 -25.76 7.52 -0.07
CA GLN A 186 -25.84 8.78 -0.83
C GLN A 186 -27.18 8.91 -1.59
N ALA A 187 -27.72 7.82 -2.14
CA ALA A 187 -29.04 7.81 -2.78
C ALA A 187 -30.18 8.16 -1.79
N LYS A 188 -30.11 7.62 -0.56
CA LYS A 188 -31.08 7.91 0.51
C LYS A 188 -31.02 9.35 1.00
N LEU A 189 -29.81 9.86 1.29
CA LEU A 189 -29.61 11.24 1.76
C LEU A 189 -30.13 12.28 0.78
N THR A 190 -30.02 12.03 -0.52
CA THR A 190 -30.56 12.94 -1.54
C THR A 190 -32.09 13.03 -1.50
N SER A 191 -32.76 12.00 -0.98
CA SER A 191 -34.23 11.94 -0.94
C SER A 191 -34.80 12.64 0.30
N SER A 192 -33.99 12.89 1.34
CA SER A 192 -34.39 13.54 2.59
C SER A 192 -33.97 15.01 2.61
N SER A 193 -34.87 15.93 2.24
CA SER A 193 -34.61 17.37 2.39
C SER A 193 -34.95 17.83 3.82
N SER A 194 -33.93 18.11 4.63
CA SER A 194 -33.87 19.26 5.58
C SER A 194 -32.88 19.04 6.75
N MET A 195 -31.98 20.02 6.92
CA MET A 195 -31.28 20.41 8.16
C MET A 195 -29.98 19.71 8.64
N GLN A 196 -29.34 18.80 7.89
CA GLN A 196 -28.07 18.16 8.32
C GLN A 196 -26.84 18.40 7.39
N GLU A 197 -26.81 19.50 6.64
CA GLU A 197 -25.88 19.68 5.52
C GLU A 197 -24.37 19.71 5.88
N GLU A 198 -23.97 20.34 6.99
CA GLU A 198 -22.53 20.52 7.30
C GLU A 198 -21.83 19.25 7.85
N ILE A 199 -22.51 18.49 8.73
CA ILE A 199 -21.95 17.22 9.26
C ILE A 199 -21.84 16.19 8.13
N GLU A 200 -22.86 16.14 7.27
CA GLU A 200 -22.89 15.23 6.12
C GLU A 200 -21.83 15.55 5.05
N GLU A 201 -21.43 16.82 4.88
CA GLU A 201 -20.40 17.20 3.90
C GLU A 201 -19.01 16.63 4.24
N SER A 202 -18.62 16.68 5.53
CA SER A 202 -17.38 16.08 6.00
C SER A 202 -17.36 14.57 5.79
N GLU A 203 -18.47 13.90 6.09
CA GLU A 203 -18.57 12.44 6.05
C GLU A 203 -18.50 11.89 4.61
N THR A 204 -19.20 12.48 3.64
CA THR A 204 -19.16 12.00 2.24
C THR A 204 -17.75 12.08 1.64
N ILE A 205 -17.04 13.19 1.86
CA ILE A 205 -15.67 13.37 1.34
C ILE A 205 -14.72 12.34 1.96
N ASP A 206 -14.89 12.08 3.24
CA ASP A 206 -14.08 11.14 3.98
C ASP A 206 -14.33 9.69 3.54
N GLU A 207 -15.58 9.27 3.33
CA GLU A 207 -15.89 7.95 2.78
C GLU A 207 -15.28 7.74 1.39
N VAL A 208 -15.29 8.74 0.51
CA VAL A 208 -14.62 8.67 -0.80
C VAL A 208 -13.11 8.54 -0.66
N LYS A 209 -12.47 9.28 0.25
CA LYS A 209 -11.02 9.12 0.54
C LYS A 209 -10.70 7.70 0.99
N LEU A 210 -11.56 7.10 1.80
CA LEU A 210 -11.39 5.74 2.28
C LEU A 210 -11.47 4.74 1.13
N ILE A 211 -12.53 4.81 0.31
CA ILE A 211 -12.72 3.93 -0.86
C ILE A 211 -11.54 4.07 -1.83
N CYS A 212 -11.11 5.29 -2.12
CA CYS A 212 -9.92 5.53 -2.95
C CYS A 212 -8.67 4.89 -2.36
N SER A 213 -8.46 4.97 -1.05
CA SER A 213 -7.30 4.38 -0.39
C SER A 213 -7.33 2.85 -0.47
N MET A 214 -8.49 2.23 -0.23
CA MET A 214 -8.69 0.78 -0.34
C MET A 214 -8.41 0.29 -1.78
N PHE A 215 -9.05 0.92 -2.77
CA PHE A 215 -8.88 0.56 -4.18
C PHE A 215 -7.45 0.77 -4.67
N PHE A 216 -6.82 1.88 -4.27
CA PHE A 216 -5.45 2.17 -4.69
C PHE A 216 -4.45 1.14 -4.14
N LEU A 217 -4.57 0.76 -2.87
CA LEU A 217 -3.71 -0.25 -2.26
C LEU A 217 -3.90 -1.61 -2.94
N GLU A 218 -5.15 -2.07 -3.07
CA GLU A 218 -5.44 -3.36 -3.71
C GLU A 218 -4.98 -3.40 -5.17
N LEU A 219 -5.30 -2.38 -5.96
CA LEU A 219 -4.87 -2.32 -7.36
C LEU A 219 -3.35 -2.23 -7.47
N SER A 220 -2.68 -1.52 -6.56
CA SER A 220 -1.23 -1.44 -6.52
C SER A 220 -0.63 -2.84 -6.33
N ASP A 221 -1.03 -3.58 -5.30
CA ASP A 221 -0.58 -4.94 -5.04
C ASP A 221 -0.76 -5.88 -6.24
N TRP A 222 -1.96 -5.91 -6.81
CA TRP A 222 -2.26 -6.70 -8.00
C TRP A 222 -1.40 -6.29 -9.19
N PHE A 223 -1.19 -4.98 -9.39
CA PHE A 223 -0.38 -4.47 -10.46
C PHE A 223 1.10 -4.82 -10.28
N ASN A 224 1.62 -4.81 -9.05
CA ASN A 224 3.00 -5.22 -8.76
C ASN A 224 3.22 -6.70 -9.05
N GLU A 225 2.25 -7.55 -8.72
CA GLU A 225 2.31 -8.96 -9.05
C GLU A 225 2.26 -9.20 -10.57
N PHE A 226 1.39 -8.48 -11.27
CA PHE A 226 1.34 -8.45 -12.73
C PHE A 226 2.69 -8.01 -13.31
N GLU A 227 3.28 -6.94 -12.75
CA GLU A 227 4.55 -6.39 -13.18
C GLU A 227 5.67 -7.40 -13.02
N PHE A 228 5.76 -8.02 -11.85
CA PHE A 228 6.76 -9.04 -11.57
C PHE A 228 6.64 -10.22 -12.54
N THR A 229 5.42 -10.74 -12.72
CA THR A 229 5.15 -11.88 -13.60
C THR A 229 5.44 -11.56 -15.08
N ASN A 230 5.21 -10.31 -15.49
CA ASN A 230 5.35 -9.86 -16.88
C ASN A 230 6.55 -8.92 -17.10
N ARG A 231 7.53 -8.90 -16.19
CA ARG A 231 8.61 -7.91 -16.13
C ARG A 231 9.32 -7.70 -17.47
N LYS A 232 9.64 -8.78 -18.20
CA LYS A 232 10.28 -8.70 -19.52
C LYS A 232 9.41 -7.97 -20.54
N LYS A 233 8.12 -8.25 -20.58
CA LYS A 233 7.17 -7.62 -21.52
C LYS A 233 6.96 -6.16 -21.18
N ILE A 234 6.78 -5.85 -19.90
CA ILE A 234 6.56 -4.48 -19.41
C ILE A 234 7.80 -3.62 -19.64
N ASN A 235 9.00 -4.12 -19.35
CA ASN A 235 10.24 -3.39 -19.65
C ASN A 235 10.39 -3.08 -21.14
N LYS A 236 10.07 -4.05 -22.01
CA LYS A 236 10.09 -3.82 -23.47
C LYS A 236 9.05 -2.78 -23.90
N TRP A 237 7.86 -2.83 -23.32
CA TRP A 237 6.78 -1.89 -23.60
C TRP A 237 7.10 -0.46 -23.11
N PHE A 238 7.66 -0.31 -21.91
CA PHE A 238 8.17 0.97 -21.40
C PHE A 238 9.31 1.53 -22.26
N ALA A 239 10.28 0.69 -22.65
CA ALA A 239 11.39 1.11 -23.51
C ALA A 239 10.89 1.65 -24.86
N LYS A 240 9.91 0.97 -25.48
CA LYS A 240 9.26 1.44 -26.70
C LYS A 240 8.54 2.78 -26.47
N GLY A 241 7.82 2.91 -25.36
CA GLY A 241 7.13 4.15 -24.99
C GLY A 241 8.07 5.35 -24.87
N LEU A 242 9.22 5.16 -24.20
CA LEU A 242 10.25 6.19 -24.05
C LEU A 242 10.87 6.59 -25.39
N GLN A 243 11.19 5.61 -26.25
CA GLN A 243 11.78 5.87 -27.57
C GLN A 243 10.83 6.62 -28.50
N SER A 244 9.51 6.41 -28.35
CA SER A 244 8.48 7.03 -29.18
C SER A 244 7.91 8.32 -28.59
N ASP A 245 8.36 8.78 -27.42
CA ASP A 245 7.81 9.94 -26.67
C ASP A 245 6.28 9.88 -26.47
N ILE A 246 5.75 8.66 -26.30
CA ILE A 246 4.31 8.40 -26.08
C ILE A 246 3.99 8.11 -24.62
N ILE A 247 4.94 8.31 -23.71
CA ILE A 247 4.69 8.20 -22.27
C ILE A 247 4.26 9.58 -21.76
N PRO A 248 3.09 9.72 -21.13
CA PRO A 248 2.68 10.99 -20.58
C PRO A 248 3.69 11.50 -19.54
N LYS A 249 4.03 12.79 -19.60
CA LYS A 249 5.04 13.40 -18.71
C LYS A 249 4.71 13.24 -17.22
N TYR A 250 3.42 13.21 -16.86
CA TYR A 250 3.00 13.01 -15.48
C TYR A 250 3.37 11.61 -14.97
N VAL A 251 3.34 10.58 -15.82
CA VAL A 251 3.77 9.20 -15.48
C VAL A 251 5.26 9.21 -15.14
N ILE A 252 6.08 9.86 -15.97
CA ILE A 252 7.53 9.99 -15.72
C ILE A 252 7.78 10.69 -14.37
N LYS A 253 7.00 11.74 -14.07
CA LYS A 253 7.08 12.45 -12.79
C LYS A 253 6.74 11.54 -11.61
N ILE A 254 5.69 10.71 -11.71
CA ILE A 254 5.31 9.74 -10.68
C ILE A 254 6.46 8.76 -10.41
N TYR A 255 7.03 8.15 -11.46
CA TYR A 255 8.16 7.23 -11.31
C TYR A 255 9.39 7.90 -10.68
N LYS A 256 9.68 9.15 -11.05
CA LYS A 256 10.76 9.92 -10.44
C LYS A 256 10.51 10.16 -8.95
N THR A 257 9.30 10.61 -8.59
CA THR A 257 8.92 10.83 -7.19
C THR A 257 8.98 9.55 -6.36
N LYS A 258 8.53 8.41 -6.90
CA LYS A 258 8.64 7.11 -6.22
C LYS A 258 10.11 6.71 -6.01
N ARG A 259 10.96 6.87 -7.02
CA ARG A 259 12.40 6.61 -6.91
C ARG A 259 13.07 7.49 -5.86
N ASP A 260 12.75 8.78 -5.82
CA ASP A 260 13.33 9.72 -4.86
C ASP A 260 12.86 9.39 -3.42
N LYS A 261 11.58 9.03 -3.23
CA LYS A 261 11.05 8.55 -1.94
C LYS A 261 11.80 7.29 -1.47
N LEU A 262 11.98 6.31 -2.35
CA LEU A 262 12.70 5.07 -2.04
C LEU A 262 14.16 5.33 -1.67
N SER A 263 14.85 6.22 -2.39
CA SER A 263 16.24 6.59 -2.07
C SER A 263 16.35 7.17 -0.67
N LYS A 264 15.46 8.12 -0.33
CA LYS A 264 15.41 8.73 1.01
C LYS A 264 15.11 7.70 2.08
N ALA A 265 14.14 6.82 1.86
CA ALA A 265 13.78 5.78 2.80
C ALA A 265 14.93 4.79 3.05
N ASN A 266 15.71 4.46 2.01
CA ASN A 266 16.88 3.58 2.16
C ASN A 266 18.05 4.25 2.90
N GLU A 267 18.12 5.57 2.94
CA GLU A 267 19.06 6.33 3.76
C GLU A 267 18.55 6.50 5.20
N GLU A 268 17.25 6.74 5.36
CA GLU A 268 16.59 6.98 6.66
C GLU A 268 16.44 5.70 7.50
N PHE A 269 16.05 4.60 6.87
CA PHE A 269 15.69 3.35 7.57
C PHE A 269 16.83 2.34 7.58
N ILE A 270 17.97 2.76 8.14
CA ILE A 270 19.10 1.87 8.44
C ILE A 270 19.11 1.61 9.95
N PHE A 271 18.91 0.34 10.33
CA PHE A 271 18.89 -0.08 11.73
C PHE A 271 20.31 -0.20 12.27
N LYS A 272 20.62 0.59 13.30
CA LYS A 272 21.84 0.44 14.10
C LYS A 272 21.59 -0.51 15.26
N GLU A 273 22.65 -1.06 15.84
CA GLU A 273 22.56 -1.89 17.03
C GLU A 273 21.81 -1.19 18.18
N ASP A 274 22.04 0.11 18.39
CA ASP A 274 21.34 0.91 19.39
C ASP A 274 19.82 0.97 19.15
N ASP A 275 19.37 0.95 17.91
CA ASP A 275 17.94 0.95 17.58
C ASP A 275 17.28 -0.37 18.02
N LEU A 276 18.04 -1.47 18.05
CA LEU A 276 17.59 -2.78 18.53
C LEU A 276 17.52 -2.86 20.07
N ASN A 277 18.20 -1.94 20.76
CA ASN A 277 18.31 -1.93 22.22
C ASN A 277 17.38 -0.91 22.88
N GLN A 278 16.57 -0.18 22.10
CA GLN A 278 15.65 0.82 22.63
C GLN A 278 14.54 0.18 23.46
N LYS A 279 14.31 0.76 24.65
CA LYS A 279 13.28 0.29 25.60
C LYS A 279 11.86 0.75 25.24
N HIS A 280 11.71 1.64 24.26
CA HIS A 280 10.46 2.31 23.91
C HIS A 280 10.26 2.34 22.40
N VAL A 281 9.01 2.49 21.97
CA VAL A 281 8.64 2.68 20.57
C VAL A 281 8.62 4.16 20.24
N ILE A 282 9.20 4.54 19.10
CA ILE A 282 9.29 5.93 18.63
C ILE A 282 8.57 6.10 17.29
N ALA A 283 8.40 7.37 16.86
CA ALA A 283 7.68 7.68 15.63
C ALA A 283 8.37 7.10 14.38
N SER A 284 9.71 6.99 14.36
CA SER A 284 10.42 6.39 13.23
C SER A 284 10.13 4.89 13.07
N ASP A 285 9.84 4.15 14.15
CA ASP A 285 9.45 2.74 14.08
C ASP A 285 8.13 2.58 13.30
N TRP A 286 7.16 3.46 13.56
CA TRP A 286 5.88 3.48 12.83
C TRP A 286 6.05 3.97 11.39
N ASN A 287 6.87 4.99 11.16
CA ASN A 287 7.17 5.46 9.81
C ASN A 287 7.80 4.35 8.96
N TYR A 288 8.73 3.58 9.54
CA TYR A 288 9.33 2.43 8.89
C TYR A 288 8.31 1.33 8.61
N THR A 289 7.48 0.99 9.59
CA THR A 289 6.45 -0.05 9.45
C THR A 289 5.47 0.30 8.34
N ASN A 290 4.94 1.52 8.35
CA ASN A 290 4.06 2.05 7.32
C ASN A 290 4.74 2.12 5.95
N PHE A 291 6.03 2.49 5.90
CA PHE A 291 6.79 2.49 4.66
C PHE A 291 6.90 1.06 4.09
N ILE A 292 7.38 0.09 4.86
CA ILE A 292 7.54 -1.30 4.37
C ILE A 292 6.18 -1.95 4.05
N GLY A 293 5.15 -1.67 4.85
CA GLY A 293 3.78 -2.17 4.66
C GLY A 293 3.17 -1.71 3.34
N LYS A 294 3.41 -0.45 2.94
CA LYS A 294 2.83 0.15 1.73
C LYS A 294 3.79 0.27 0.54
N GLU A 295 5.09 0.04 0.72
CA GLU A 295 6.07 0.18 -0.36
C GLU A 295 6.01 -1.00 -1.32
N HIS A 296 6.05 -0.67 -2.62
CA HIS A 296 6.12 -1.63 -3.71
C HIS A 296 7.20 -1.24 -4.73
N SER A 297 8.45 -1.24 -4.27
CA SER A 297 9.60 -0.96 -5.12
C SER A 297 10.10 -2.19 -5.88
N THR A 298 11.02 -1.96 -6.83
CA THR A 298 11.70 -3.03 -7.56
C THR A 298 12.63 -3.89 -6.70
N GLU A 299 12.85 -3.51 -5.43
CA GLU A 299 13.70 -4.22 -4.49
C GLU A 299 13.03 -5.48 -3.92
N TRP A 300 11.70 -5.59 -4.07
CA TRP A 300 10.91 -6.73 -3.64
C TRP A 300 10.92 -7.81 -4.72
N THR A 301 11.11 -9.04 -4.28
CA THR A 301 11.02 -10.24 -5.12
C THR A 301 9.84 -11.08 -4.64
N LEU A 302 8.88 -11.34 -5.51
CA LEU A 302 7.79 -12.26 -5.22
C LEU A 302 8.35 -13.68 -5.11
N THR A 303 8.10 -14.32 -3.98
CA THR A 303 8.57 -15.68 -3.67
C THR A 303 7.45 -16.70 -3.66
N TYR A 304 6.23 -16.27 -3.33
CA TYR A 304 5.03 -17.09 -3.36
C TYR A 304 3.84 -16.19 -3.69
N SER A 305 2.89 -16.70 -4.48
CA SER A 305 1.63 -16.01 -4.75
C SER A 305 0.50 -17.02 -4.95
N ARG A 306 -0.56 -16.80 -4.18
CA ARG A 306 -1.89 -17.37 -4.33
C ARG A 306 -2.90 -16.23 -4.18
N CYS A 307 -2.75 -15.21 -5.00
CA CYS A 307 -3.61 -14.02 -4.97
C CYS A 307 -5.10 -14.41 -5.22
N PRO A 308 -6.08 -13.88 -4.45
CA PRO A 308 -5.96 -12.82 -3.45
C PRO A 308 -5.70 -13.34 -2.02
N GLU A 309 -5.60 -14.65 -1.81
CA GLU A 309 -5.47 -15.21 -0.47
C GLU A 309 -4.17 -14.76 0.18
N THR A 310 -3.03 -14.91 -0.50
CA THR A 310 -1.72 -14.53 0.05
C THR A 310 -0.65 -14.37 -1.04
N SER A 311 0.19 -13.34 -0.92
CA SER A 311 1.41 -13.14 -1.69
C SER A 311 2.58 -12.79 -0.78
N MET A 312 3.71 -13.48 -0.94
CA MET A 312 4.91 -13.30 -0.11
C MET A 312 6.07 -12.73 -0.93
N TRP A 313 6.69 -11.70 -0.38
CA TRP A 313 7.73 -10.88 -0.98
C TRP A 313 8.96 -10.85 -0.09
N ILE A 314 10.15 -10.91 -0.68
CA ILE A 314 11.41 -10.77 0.04
C ILE A 314 12.17 -9.56 -0.49
N SER A 315 12.69 -8.72 0.42
CA SER A 315 13.55 -7.60 0.05
C SER A 315 14.92 -8.11 -0.42
N SER A 316 15.44 -7.49 -1.47
CA SER A 316 16.83 -7.64 -1.91
C SER A 316 17.80 -6.73 -1.16
N VAL A 317 17.27 -5.72 -0.47
CA VAL A 317 18.04 -4.75 0.33
C VAL A 317 18.15 -5.22 1.77
N ASP A 318 19.38 -5.17 2.27
CA ASP A 318 19.72 -5.31 3.68
C ASP A 318 19.72 -3.93 4.35
N ARG A 319 18.92 -3.80 5.41
CA ARG A 319 18.71 -2.56 6.15
C ARG A 319 19.43 -2.53 7.50
N SER A 320 20.31 -3.49 7.77
CA SER A 320 21.20 -3.45 8.92
C SER A 320 22.41 -2.53 8.67
N SER A 321 22.85 -1.79 9.69
CA SER A 321 24.07 -0.98 9.63
C SER A 321 25.29 -1.81 9.27
N ASP A 322 25.34 -3.05 9.76
CA ASP A 322 26.51 -3.92 9.69
C ASP A 322 26.50 -4.85 8.48
N LYS A 323 25.49 -4.72 7.60
CA LYS A 323 25.31 -5.54 6.39
C LYS A 323 25.31 -7.04 6.67
N LEU A 324 24.52 -7.45 7.67
CA LEU A 324 24.40 -8.82 8.16
C LEU A 324 23.74 -9.79 7.14
N GLY A 325 23.37 -9.32 5.96
CA GLY A 325 22.65 -10.07 4.94
C GLY A 325 21.17 -10.24 5.27
N LEU A 326 20.61 -9.40 6.14
CA LEU A 326 19.22 -9.51 6.57
C LEU A 326 18.27 -9.19 5.43
N LYS A 327 17.20 -9.98 5.32
CA LYS A 327 16.14 -9.75 4.36
C LYS A 327 14.82 -9.52 5.08
N THR A 328 14.05 -8.60 4.55
CA THR A 328 12.69 -8.34 5.02
C THR A 328 11.74 -9.26 4.24
N LEU A 329 10.91 -10.00 4.96
CA LEU A 329 9.80 -10.74 4.39
C LEU A 329 8.53 -9.89 4.56
N LYS A 330 7.74 -9.75 3.50
CA LYS A 330 6.42 -9.13 3.49
C LYS A 330 5.41 -10.14 2.96
N SER A 331 4.30 -10.35 3.63
CA SER A 331 3.17 -11.17 3.18
C SER A 331 1.94 -10.28 3.12
N VAL A 332 1.20 -10.34 2.02
CA VAL A 332 0.00 -9.55 1.80
C VAL A 332 -1.14 -10.51 1.54
N GLY A 333 -2.27 -10.33 2.22
CA GLY A 333 -3.48 -11.12 1.98
C GLY A 333 -4.72 -10.25 2.11
N TYR A 334 -5.80 -10.68 1.45
CA TYR A 334 -7.09 -10.00 1.49
C TYR A 334 -8.12 -10.88 2.19
N LEU A 335 -8.83 -10.30 3.14
CA LEU A 335 -9.90 -10.97 3.88
C LEU A 335 -11.22 -10.24 3.67
N ASP A 336 -12.28 -11.02 3.49
CA ASP A 336 -13.65 -10.51 3.39
C ASP A 336 -14.24 -10.32 4.80
N THR A 337 -13.66 -9.39 5.57
CA THR A 337 -13.99 -9.14 6.98
C THR A 337 -13.47 -7.78 7.41
N SER A 338 -14.30 -6.99 8.11
CA SER A 338 -13.94 -5.66 8.64
C SER A 338 -12.63 -5.62 9.45
N VAL A 339 -11.84 -4.56 9.32
CA VAL A 339 -10.60 -4.30 10.09
C VAL A 339 -10.84 -4.51 11.58
N ALA A 340 -11.92 -3.97 12.12
CA ALA A 340 -12.24 -4.10 13.54
C ALA A 340 -12.38 -5.57 14.00
N LYS A 341 -12.99 -6.43 13.18
CA LYS A 341 -13.10 -7.88 13.45
C LYS A 341 -11.74 -8.56 13.32
N ILE A 342 -10.95 -8.21 12.32
CA ILE A 342 -9.58 -8.71 12.15
C ILE A 342 -8.73 -8.33 13.36
N THR A 343 -8.68 -7.04 13.72
CA THR A 343 -7.98 -6.52 14.91
C THR A 343 -8.43 -7.21 16.18
N LYS A 344 -9.74 -7.41 16.37
CA LYS A 344 -10.25 -8.13 17.53
C LYS A 344 -9.78 -9.59 17.56
N ALA A 345 -9.72 -10.25 16.41
CA ALA A 345 -9.21 -11.62 16.31
C ALA A 345 -7.70 -11.69 16.55
N THR A 346 -6.91 -10.80 15.93
CA THR A 346 -5.44 -10.79 16.02
C THR A 346 -4.94 -10.35 17.40
N CYS A 347 -5.65 -9.46 18.08
CA CYS A 347 -5.36 -9.04 19.44
C CYS A 347 -6.00 -9.94 20.52
N SER A 348 -6.63 -11.06 20.14
CA SER A 348 -7.19 -12.00 21.12
C SER A 348 -6.09 -12.85 21.77
N ASP A 349 -6.27 -13.20 23.05
CA ASP A 349 -5.35 -14.09 23.76
C ASP A 349 -5.19 -15.41 23.02
N ALA A 350 -6.28 -15.98 22.49
CA ALA A 350 -6.24 -17.26 21.77
C ALA A 350 -5.32 -17.19 20.54
N HIS A 351 -5.43 -16.13 19.74
CA HIS A 351 -4.55 -15.92 18.59
C HIS A 351 -3.10 -15.68 19.04
N PHE A 352 -2.91 -14.84 20.06
CA PHE A 352 -1.59 -14.53 20.58
C PHE A 352 -0.84 -15.78 21.07
N HIS A 353 -1.53 -16.68 21.77
CA HIS A 353 -0.96 -17.95 22.26
C HIS A 353 -0.61 -18.93 21.14
N GLN A 354 -1.18 -18.78 19.93
CA GLN A 354 -0.76 -19.60 18.77
C GLN A 354 0.66 -19.24 18.32
N PHE A 355 1.02 -17.96 18.34
CA PHE A 355 2.35 -17.47 17.94
C PHE A 355 3.34 -17.46 19.11
N PHE A 356 2.87 -17.12 20.31
CA PHE A 356 3.68 -16.96 21.51
C PHE A 356 3.16 -17.85 22.66
N LYS A 357 3.33 -19.17 22.51
CA LYS A 357 2.81 -20.19 23.45
C LYS A 357 3.24 -19.99 24.90
N GLU A 358 4.45 -19.50 25.13
CA GLU A 358 5.05 -19.32 26.47
C GLU A 358 5.29 -17.83 26.74
N ALA A 359 4.38 -16.97 26.28
CA ALA A 359 4.45 -15.53 26.49
C ALA A 359 4.31 -15.18 27.97
N ARG A 360 5.21 -14.32 28.46
CA ARG A 360 5.12 -13.69 29.78
C ARG A 360 5.14 -12.19 29.60
N PHE A 361 4.14 -11.51 30.13
CA PHE A 361 4.06 -10.06 30.13
C PHE A 361 4.64 -9.53 31.45
N HIS A 362 5.46 -8.49 31.36
CA HIS A 362 6.23 -7.96 32.49
C HIS A 362 5.79 -6.55 32.87
N ASP A 363 5.99 -5.60 31.97
CA ASP A 363 5.76 -4.17 32.21
C ASP A 363 4.78 -3.62 31.18
N TYR A 364 3.85 -2.76 31.62
CA TYR A 364 2.99 -1.97 30.75
C TYR A 364 3.27 -0.48 30.95
N SER A 365 3.42 0.27 29.86
CA SER A 365 3.38 1.73 29.90
C SER A 365 2.17 2.24 29.11
N SER A 366 1.34 3.02 29.80
CA SER A 366 0.20 3.71 29.19
C SER A 366 0.64 4.87 28.31
N ILE A 367 -0.27 5.30 27.43
CA ILE A 367 -0.08 6.49 26.60
C ILE A 367 0.00 7.72 27.49
N ASP A 368 1.03 8.53 27.27
CA ASP A 368 1.17 9.86 27.85
C ASP A 368 1.51 10.85 26.72
N LYS A 369 0.49 11.64 26.32
CA LYS A 369 0.61 12.63 25.23
C LYS A 369 1.59 13.75 25.56
N SER A 370 1.87 13.99 26.84
CA SER A 370 2.78 15.04 27.30
C SER A 370 4.24 14.61 27.30
N HIS A 371 4.51 13.31 27.16
CA HIS A 371 5.85 12.73 27.24
C HIS A 371 6.26 12.08 25.92
N SER A 372 7.29 12.62 25.27
CA SER A 372 7.73 12.19 23.93
C SER A 372 8.04 10.68 23.83
N GLN A 373 8.61 10.09 24.89
CA GLN A 373 8.94 8.65 24.94
C GLN A 373 7.78 7.72 25.31
N LYS A 374 6.63 8.26 25.74
CA LYS A 374 5.42 7.49 26.11
C LYS A 374 4.23 7.81 25.20
N LYS A 375 4.53 8.33 24.01
CA LYS A 375 3.52 8.68 23.00
C LYS A 375 2.70 7.47 22.53
N TYR A 376 3.28 6.27 22.60
CA TYR A 376 2.66 5.03 22.16
C TYR A 376 2.53 4.05 23.34
N PRO A 377 1.44 3.26 23.40
CA PRO A 377 1.29 2.24 24.43
C PRO A 377 2.35 1.16 24.20
N LEU A 378 2.93 0.62 25.27
CA LEU A 378 3.88 -0.47 25.14
C LEU A 378 3.69 -1.52 26.22
N VAL A 379 3.88 -2.78 25.84
CA VAL A 379 3.97 -3.91 26.75
C VAL A 379 5.33 -4.57 26.52
N PHE A 380 6.07 -4.81 27.60
CA PHE A 380 7.24 -5.65 27.56
C PHE A 380 6.83 -7.12 27.77
N MET A 381 7.25 -7.98 26.86
CA MET A 381 6.98 -9.41 26.91
C MET A 381 8.26 -10.23 26.69
N SER A 382 8.30 -11.44 27.23
CA SER A 382 9.25 -12.48 26.86
C SER A 382 8.52 -13.71 26.32
N ASN A 383 9.11 -14.44 25.39
CA ASN A 383 8.59 -15.72 24.91
C ASN A 383 9.72 -16.71 24.68
N ILE A 384 9.47 -17.97 25.03
CA ILE A 384 10.41 -19.07 24.83
C ILE A 384 10.02 -19.84 23.57
N PHE A 385 10.93 -19.91 22.60
CA PHE A 385 10.78 -20.67 21.36
C PHE A 385 11.59 -21.97 21.42
N LYS A 386 10.89 -23.09 21.32
CA LYS A 386 11.47 -24.43 21.23
C LYS A 386 11.52 -24.85 19.76
N PHE A 387 12.70 -24.84 19.15
CA PHE A 387 12.91 -25.15 17.72
C PHE A 387 13.01 -26.67 17.43
N GLY A 388 12.65 -27.52 18.40
CA GLY A 388 12.79 -28.97 18.33
C GLY A 388 14.14 -29.47 18.90
N PRO A 389 14.39 -30.79 18.90
CA PRO A 389 15.52 -31.39 19.60
C PRO A 389 16.89 -31.07 18.98
N MET A 390 16.93 -30.65 17.71
CA MET A 390 18.18 -30.35 16.99
C MET A 390 18.68 -28.92 17.22
N PHE A 391 17.87 -28.05 17.81
CA PHE A 391 18.18 -26.64 17.97
C PHE A 391 18.02 -26.22 19.43
N SER A 392 18.88 -25.33 19.89
CA SER A 392 18.76 -24.77 21.23
C SER A 392 17.45 -24.00 21.37
N THR A 393 16.87 -24.08 22.57
CA THR A 393 15.76 -23.22 22.96
C THR A 393 16.23 -21.76 22.91
N ARG A 394 15.39 -20.87 22.41
CA ARG A 394 15.67 -19.44 22.39
C ARG A 394 14.64 -18.65 23.16
N GLU A 395 15.07 -17.58 23.80
CA GLU A 395 14.19 -16.61 24.44
C GLU A 395 14.21 -15.32 23.63
N LEU A 396 13.02 -14.82 23.33
CA LEU A 396 12.80 -13.52 22.73
C LEU A 396 12.27 -12.56 23.79
N HIS A 397 12.86 -11.39 23.85
CA HIS A 397 12.39 -10.26 24.64
C HIS A 397 11.91 -9.18 23.69
N LEU A 398 10.63 -8.84 23.76
CA LEU A 398 9.97 -7.99 22.79
C LEU A 398 9.26 -6.83 23.49
N VAL A 399 9.30 -5.67 22.85
CA VAL A 399 8.35 -4.59 23.07
C VAL A 399 7.22 -4.75 22.06
N TYR A 400 6.01 -4.83 22.59
CA TYR A 400 4.76 -4.89 21.83
C TYR A 400 4.06 -3.53 21.89
N SER A 401 3.61 -3.02 20.75
CA SER A 401 2.85 -1.78 20.65
C SER A 401 1.80 -1.86 19.56
N THR A 402 0.70 -1.12 19.71
CA THR A 402 -0.39 -1.09 18.74
C THR A 402 -0.75 0.35 18.39
N LEU A 403 -1.07 0.57 17.13
CA LEU A 403 -1.56 1.84 16.61
C LEU A 403 -2.79 1.58 15.75
N ALA A 404 -3.88 2.28 16.02
CA ALA A 404 -5.08 2.22 15.20
C ALA A 404 -5.39 3.59 14.61
N LYS A 405 -5.87 3.58 13.37
CA LYS A 405 -6.36 4.78 12.70
C LYS A 405 -7.87 4.67 12.53
N PHE A 406 -8.54 5.76 12.83
CA PHE A 406 -9.98 5.89 12.69
C PHE A 406 -10.29 6.98 11.69
N GLN A 407 -11.39 6.79 10.97
CA GLN A 407 -12.03 7.79 10.15
C GLN A 407 -13.46 7.90 10.63
N SER A 408 -13.80 9.04 11.26
CA SER A 408 -14.97 9.18 12.10
C SER A 408 -15.00 8.09 13.19
N ASP A 409 -16.00 7.23 13.20
CA ASP A 409 -16.19 6.11 14.14
C ASP A 409 -15.70 4.76 13.60
N LYS A 410 -15.27 4.70 12.33
CA LYS A 410 -14.82 3.48 11.66
C LYS A 410 -13.30 3.30 11.80
N MET A 411 -12.88 2.11 12.21
CA MET A 411 -11.46 1.73 12.17
C MET A 411 -11.06 1.41 10.74
N VAL A 412 -10.02 2.10 10.24
CA VAL A 412 -9.56 1.99 8.84
C VAL A 412 -8.17 1.39 8.71
N GLU A 413 -7.41 1.31 9.81
CA GLU A 413 -6.07 0.76 9.84
C GLU A 413 -5.75 0.29 11.26
N SER A 414 -5.04 -0.83 11.38
CA SER A 414 -4.67 -1.38 12.69
C SER A 414 -3.28 -2.00 12.61
N CYS A 415 -2.28 -1.25 13.07
CA CYS A 415 -0.91 -1.72 13.09
C CYS A 415 -0.53 -2.33 14.45
N ILE A 416 0.18 -3.46 14.41
CA ILE A 416 0.82 -4.09 15.56
C ILE A 416 2.32 -4.15 15.30
N LEU A 417 3.09 -3.68 16.27
CA LEU A 417 4.55 -3.64 16.21
C LEU A 417 5.14 -4.51 17.31
N PHE A 418 6.06 -5.40 16.93
CA PHE A 418 6.97 -6.08 17.84
C PHE A 418 8.40 -5.67 17.52
N LYS A 419 9.15 -5.27 18.54
CA LYS A 419 10.55 -4.87 18.42
C LYS A 419 11.37 -5.59 19.49
N SER A 420 12.53 -6.10 19.14
CA SER A 420 13.38 -6.72 20.18
C SER A 420 13.86 -5.71 21.19
N ARG A 421 14.10 -6.20 22.39
CA ARG A 421 14.67 -5.42 23.48
C ARG A 421 15.66 -6.24 24.24
N ASP A 422 16.80 -5.63 24.53
CA ASP A 422 17.78 -6.18 25.43
C ASP A 422 17.26 -6.16 26.88
N TYR A 423 16.88 -7.34 27.35
CA TYR A 423 16.56 -7.59 28.76
C TYR A 423 17.73 -8.30 29.44
N VAL A 424 18.09 -7.82 30.63
CA VAL A 424 19.35 -8.16 31.32
C VAL A 424 19.32 -9.54 31.99
N TYR A 425 18.16 -10.19 32.08
CA TYR A 425 18.05 -11.51 32.70
C TYR A 425 18.27 -12.62 31.67
N VAL A 426 19.49 -13.15 31.61
CA VAL A 426 19.84 -14.28 30.73
C VAL A 426 19.87 -15.57 31.54
N SER A 427 18.94 -16.48 31.25
CA SER A 427 19.04 -17.88 31.70
C SER A 427 20.27 -18.52 31.07
N LYS A 428 21.10 -19.22 31.85
CA LYS A 428 22.39 -19.78 31.40
C LYS A 428 22.26 -20.80 30.26
N ASP A 429 21.08 -21.37 30.03
CA ASP A 429 20.85 -22.45 29.07
C ASP A 429 20.05 -22.02 27.81
N VAL A 430 19.83 -20.72 27.62
CA VAL A 430 18.94 -20.22 26.56
C VAL A 430 19.67 -19.19 25.68
N LEU A 431 19.66 -19.42 24.36
CA LEU A 431 20.22 -18.44 23.41
C LEU A 431 19.23 -17.30 23.19
N LYS A 432 19.72 -16.07 23.20
CA LYS A 432 18.93 -14.90 22.84
C LYS A 432 18.80 -14.80 21.32
N ALA A 433 17.60 -14.50 20.82
CA ALA A 433 17.43 -14.11 19.43
C ALA A 433 16.99 -12.64 19.35
N ASN A 434 17.56 -11.93 18.38
CA ASN A 434 17.22 -10.55 18.06
C ASN A 434 16.38 -10.53 16.78
N THR A 435 15.24 -9.85 16.85
CA THR A 435 14.31 -9.58 15.75
C THR A 435 14.11 -8.07 15.64
N ASN A 436 14.44 -7.49 14.48
CA ASN A 436 14.54 -6.05 14.36
C ASN A 436 13.16 -5.38 14.45
N VAL A 437 12.21 -5.81 13.64
CA VAL A 437 10.81 -5.37 13.67
C VAL A 437 9.92 -6.48 13.09
N ILE A 438 8.80 -6.76 13.76
CA ILE A 438 7.65 -7.47 13.16
C ILE A 438 6.48 -6.49 13.14
N GLY A 439 5.97 -6.20 11.96
CA GLY A 439 4.81 -5.33 11.76
C GLY A 439 3.64 -6.13 11.23
N PHE A 440 2.46 -5.93 11.81
CA PHE A 440 1.18 -6.29 11.22
C PHE A 440 0.48 -4.97 10.89
N GLU A 441 -0.11 -4.84 9.72
CA GLU A 441 -0.90 -3.69 9.30
C GLU A 441 -2.24 -4.15 8.76
#